data_AF-O58273-F1
#
_entry.id   AF-O58273-F1
#
_cell.length_a   1.000
_cell.length_b   1.000
_cell.length_c   1.000
_cell.angle_alpha   90.00
_cell.angle_beta   90.00
_cell.angle_gamma   90.00
#
_symmetry.space_group_name_H-M   'P 1'
#
loop_
_entity.id
_entity.type
_entity.pdbx_description
1 polymer ?
#
loop_
_entity_poly.entity_id
_entity_poly.type
_entity_poly.pdbx_seq_one_letter_code
_entity_poly.pdbx_strand_id
1 'polypeptide(L)'
;MTEKVYIGDVKTLLFIGTLLVILSMLPGIGNLLSLIGWLIYMYGLYRWKELVDERPFKLGFAIFMLSLFQVIFVLALLGSERIALGITSFSKLIFTYFILSYPFVAMALVLKRLMLEYFHEVSGEENFLKAREILLYALFLYPVIIGGIIGIVALVYELIGYKNMPEAVTPHPGKEITLKGREFATLVGSLLITLILLYAIIPKYDFKVEKNNVRFYGKLSGEFVDGIIVYEKPCPGVCIRDVIVDNESIYEGPLEKVNGKQVVRVSIPRKVKEIKVILVGEGEVILELP
;
A
#
# COMPACT_ATOMS: atom_id res chain seq x y z
N MET A 1 -40.44 -18.14 -19.13
CA MET A 1 -39.05 -18.38 -19.55
C MET A 1 -38.37 -17.03 -19.57
N THR A 2 -37.35 -16.82 -18.74
CA THR A 2 -36.49 -15.64 -18.84
C THR A 2 -35.68 -15.75 -20.12
N GLU A 3 -35.75 -14.72 -20.96
CA GLU A 3 -35.00 -14.65 -22.22
C GLU A 3 -33.50 -14.65 -21.91
N LYS A 4 -32.73 -15.46 -22.64
CA LYS A 4 -31.26 -15.48 -22.50
C LYS A 4 -30.67 -14.39 -23.39
N VAL A 5 -29.77 -13.58 -22.83
CA VAL A 5 -29.06 -12.51 -23.54
C VAL A 5 -27.67 -13.01 -23.91
N TYR A 6 -27.28 -12.79 -25.16
CA TYR A 6 -25.94 -13.11 -25.66
C TYR A 6 -24.88 -12.15 -25.11
N ILE A 7 -23.75 -12.70 -24.66
CA ILE A 7 -22.68 -11.98 -23.93
C ILE A 7 -21.27 -12.37 -24.41
N GLY A 8 -21.14 -12.97 -25.60
CA GLY A 8 -19.84 -13.46 -26.10
C GLY A 8 -18.78 -12.36 -26.27
N ASP A 9 -19.20 -11.16 -26.68
CA ASP A 9 -18.36 -9.95 -26.74
C ASP A 9 -17.90 -9.52 -25.34
N VAL A 10 -18.85 -9.46 -24.38
CA VAL A 10 -18.58 -9.09 -22.99
C VAL A 10 -17.59 -10.05 -22.33
N LYS A 11 -17.83 -11.36 -22.51
CA LYS A 11 -16.94 -12.44 -22.07
C LYS A 11 -15.52 -12.24 -22.59
N THR A 12 -15.37 -11.93 -23.87
CA THR A 12 -14.07 -11.71 -24.51
C THR A 12 -13.35 -10.49 -23.94
N LEU A 13 -14.07 -9.39 -23.71
CA LEU A 13 -13.51 -8.18 -23.08
C LEU A 13 -13.02 -8.45 -21.65
N LEU A 14 -13.83 -9.12 -20.83
CA LEU A 14 -13.46 -9.46 -19.45
C LEU A 14 -12.25 -10.40 -19.42
N PHE A 15 -12.19 -11.38 -20.33
CA PHE A 15 -11.04 -12.26 -20.48
C PHE A 15 -9.77 -11.49 -20.87
N ILE A 16 -9.80 -10.69 -21.93
CA ILE A 16 -8.63 -9.93 -22.40
C ILE A 16 -8.17 -8.94 -21.34
N GLY A 17 -9.10 -8.22 -20.72
CA GLY A 17 -8.79 -7.28 -19.64
C GLY A 17 -8.08 -7.95 -18.47
N THR A 18 -8.59 -9.10 -18.02
CA THR A 18 -7.96 -9.88 -16.94
C THR A 18 -6.59 -10.42 -17.35
N LEU A 19 -6.45 -10.93 -18.57
CA LEU A 19 -5.18 -11.43 -19.10
C LEU A 19 -4.11 -10.34 -19.14
N LEU A 20 -4.47 -9.14 -19.60
CA LEU A 20 -3.55 -7.99 -19.64
C LEU A 20 -3.12 -7.55 -18.23
N VAL A 21 -4.02 -7.63 -17.24
CA VAL A 21 -3.67 -7.37 -15.84
C VAL A 21 -2.68 -8.43 -15.32
N ILE A 22 -2.84 -9.71 -15.66
CA ILE A 22 -1.85 -10.74 -15.28
C ILE A 22 -0.50 -10.46 -15.96
N LEU A 23 -0.50 -10.17 -17.27
CA LEU A 23 0.71 -9.86 -18.03
C LEU A 23 1.38 -8.55 -17.59
N SER A 24 0.64 -7.66 -16.92
CA SER A 24 1.19 -6.41 -16.38
C SER A 24 2.26 -6.61 -15.30
N MET A 25 2.41 -7.84 -14.80
CA MET A 25 3.47 -8.19 -13.85
C MET A 25 4.84 -8.35 -14.50
N LEU A 26 4.91 -8.31 -15.84
CA LEU A 26 6.16 -8.30 -16.57
C LEU A 26 6.87 -6.94 -16.40
N PRO A 27 8.18 -6.94 -16.07
CA PRO A 27 8.93 -5.70 -15.89
C PRO A 27 8.99 -4.88 -17.19
N GLY A 28 9.01 -3.54 -17.05
CA GLY A 28 9.13 -2.58 -18.17
C GLY A 28 7.79 -2.17 -18.77
N ILE A 29 7.04 -3.11 -19.35
CA ILE A 29 5.76 -2.81 -20.05
C ILE A 29 4.53 -2.89 -19.14
N GLY A 30 4.72 -3.32 -17.89
CA GLY A 30 3.65 -3.62 -16.95
C GLY A 30 2.62 -2.50 -16.77
N ASN A 31 3.07 -1.26 -16.53
CA ASN A 31 2.17 -0.13 -16.27
C ASN A 31 1.22 0.14 -17.43
N LEU A 32 1.71 0.07 -18.67
CA LEU A 32 0.90 0.28 -19.87
C LEU A 32 -0.12 -0.85 -20.04
N LEU A 33 0.31 -2.11 -19.88
CA LEU A 33 -0.57 -3.27 -19.95
C LEU A 33 -1.65 -3.24 -18.87
N SER A 34 -1.31 -2.82 -17.65
CA SER A 34 -2.26 -2.68 -16.55
C SER A 34 -3.33 -1.65 -16.88
N LEU A 35 -2.96 -0.50 -17.44
CA LEU A 35 -3.91 0.56 -17.78
C LEU A 35 -4.86 0.11 -18.91
N ILE A 36 -4.31 -0.43 -19.99
CA ILE A 36 -5.09 -0.94 -21.13
C ILE A 36 -6.00 -2.08 -20.68
N GLY A 37 -5.44 -3.05 -19.94
CA GLY A 37 -6.18 -4.18 -19.40
C GLY A 37 -7.34 -3.75 -18.51
N TRP A 38 -7.10 -2.79 -17.63
CA TRP A 38 -8.14 -2.22 -16.77
C TRP A 38 -9.24 -1.51 -17.55
N LEU A 39 -8.90 -0.70 -18.57
CA LEU A 39 -9.89 -0.01 -19.40
C LEU A 39 -10.79 -1.01 -20.14
N ILE A 40 -10.20 -2.05 -20.74
CA ILE A 40 -10.93 -3.11 -21.42
C ILE A 40 -11.82 -3.87 -20.44
N TYR A 41 -11.28 -4.23 -19.26
CA TYR A 41 -12.02 -4.94 -18.23
C TYR A 41 -13.23 -4.14 -17.73
N MET A 42 -13.04 -2.85 -17.44
CA MET A 42 -14.13 -1.96 -17.01
C MET A 42 -15.17 -1.76 -18.09
N TYR A 43 -14.78 -1.67 -19.36
CA TYR A 43 -15.73 -1.61 -20.47
C TYR A 43 -16.53 -2.91 -20.58
N GLY A 44 -15.89 -4.07 -20.38
CA GLY A 44 -16.57 -5.35 -20.24
C GLY A 44 -17.59 -5.35 -19.10
N LEU A 45 -17.21 -4.86 -17.91
CA LEU A 45 -18.13 -4.73 -16.77
C LEU A 45 -19.29 -3.76 -17.06
N TYR A 46 -19.03 -2.67 -17.77
CA TYR A 46 -20.06 -1.71 -18.15
C TYR A 46 -21.12 -2.37 -19.05
N ARG A 47 -20.67 -3.12 -20.06
CA ARG A 47 -21.56 -3.88 -20.95
C ARG A 47 -22.31 -4.98 -20.21
N TRP A 48 -21.63 -5.65 -19.28
CA TRP A 48 -22.25 -6.62 -18.38
C TRP A 48 -23.40 -6.00 -17.56
N LYS A 49 -23.20 -4.78 -17.04
CA LYS A 49 -24.24 -4.02 -16.33
C LYS A 49 -25.47 -3.73 -17.21
N GLU A 50 -25.26 -3.33 -18.46
CA GLU A 50 -26.37 -3.01 -19.37
C GLU A 50 -27.20 -4.23 -19.75
N LEU A 51 -26.57 -5.40 -19.85
CA LEU A 51 -27.18 -6.60 -20.42
C LEU A 51 -27.65 -7.63 -19.38
N VAL A 52 -27.02 -7.67 -18.21
CA VAL A 52 -27.13 -8.84 -17.31
C VAL A 52 -27.35 -8.46 -15.85
N ASP A 53 -26.38 -7.79 -15.22
CA ASP A 53 -26.39 -7.48 -13.79
C ASP A 53 -25.47 -6.30 -13.47
N GLU A 54 -25.98 -5.29 -12.78
CA GLU A 54 -25.22 -4.07 -12.45
C GLU A 54 -24.19 -4.24 -11.31
N ARG A 55 -24.34 -5.27 -10.46
CA ARG A 55 -23.55 -5.41 -9.23
C ARG A 55 -22.04 -5.54 -9.52
N PRO A 56 -21.58 -6.37 -10.49
CA PRO A 56 -20.15 -6.48 -10.79
C PRO A 56 -19.51 -5.15 -11.23
N PHE A 57 -20.23 -4.34 -12.00
CA PHE A 57 -19.75 -3.01 -12.39
C PHE A 57 -19.60 -2.08 -11.20
N LYS A 58 -20.62 -2.01 -10.31
CA LYS A 58 -20.56 -1.19 -9.10
C LYS A 58 -19.37 -1.56 -8.21
N LEU A 59 -19.14 -2.87 -8.03
CA LEU A 59 -18.00 -3.38 -7.25
C LEU A 59 -16.66 -3.10 -7.93
N GLY A 60 -16.54 -3.34 -9.24
CA GLY A 60 -15.32 -3.04 -10.00
C GLY A 60 -14.96 -1.56 -9.97
N PHE A 61 -15.95 -0.67 -10.11
CA PHE A 61 -15.77 0.77 -9.98
C PHE A 61 -15.36 1.18 -8.56
N ALA A 62 -15.96 0.58 -7.52
CA ALA A 62 -15.56 0.83 -6.13
C ALA A 62 -14.12 0.40 -5.87
N ILE A 63 -13.69 -0.77 -6.38
CA ILE A 63 -12.30 -1.24 -6.31
C ILE A 63 -11.35 -0.25 -6.99
N PHE A 64 -11.73 0.30 -8.15
CA PHE A 64 -10.94 1.31 -8.84
C PHE A 64 -10.77 2.59 -8.00
N MET A 65 -11.88 3.16 -7.50
CA MET A 65 -11.82 4.37 -6.68
C MET A 65 -11.00 4.16 -5.41
N LEU A 66 -11.14 2.98 -4.79
CA LEU A 66 -10.35 2.57 -3.63
C LEU A 66 -8.86 2.48 -3.96
N SER A 67 -8.51 1.97 -5.15
CA SER A 67 -7.11 1.83 -5.58
C SER A 67 -6.46 3.19 -5.86
N LEU A 68 -7.19 4.13 -6.47
CA LEU A 68 -6.72 5.52 -6.63
C LEU A 68 -6.49 6.19 -5.28
N PHE A 69 -7.46 6.06 -4.38
CA PHE A 69 -7.36 6.63 -3.04
C PHE A 69 -6.20 6.01 -2.24
N GLN A 70 -6.00 4.69 -2.33
CA GLN A 70 -4.88 3.98 -1.71
C GLN A 70 -3.54 4.61 -2.11
N VAL A 71 -3.29 4.81 -3.41
CA VAL A 71 -2.00 5.36 -3.89
C VAL A 71 -1.76 6.74 -3.29
N ILE A 72 -2.74 7.63 -3.33
CA ILE A 72 -2.63 8.98 -2.78
C ILE A 72 -2.40 8.94 -1.26
N PHE A 73 -3.18 8.13 -0.55
CA PHE A 73 -3.10 8.01 0.91
C PHE A 73 -1.76 7.44 1.37
N VAL A 74 -1.28 6.37 0.73
CA VAL A 74 0.00 5.74 1.06
C VAL A 74 1.16 6.69 0.77
N LEU A 75 1.15 7.39 -0.37
CA LEU A 75 2.18 8.40 -0.67
C LEU A 75 2.19 9.56 0.33
N ALA A 76 1.01 10.05 0.73
CA ALA A 76 0.90 11.10 1.75
C ALA A 76 1.49 10.65 3.10
N LEU A 77 1.22 9.40 3.52
CA LEU A 77 1.78 8.86 4.75
C LEU A 77 3.28 8.58 4.66
N LEU A 78 3.77 8.03 3.54
CA LEU A 78 5.21 7.85 3.31
C LEU A 78 5.96 9.19 3.27
N GLY A 79 5.32 10.24 2.79
CA GLY A 79 5.82 11.62 2.85
C GLY A 79 5.78 12.25 4.24
N SER A 80 5.18 11.61 5.25
CA SER A 80 5.23 12.12 6.62
C SER A 80 6.63 11.94 7.22
N GLU A 81 7.14 12.98 7.89
CA GLU A 81 8.48 12.97 8.49
C GLU A 81 8.71 11.76 9.40
N ARG A 82 7.73 11.42 10.25
CA ARG A 82 7.86 10.30 11.20
C ARG A 82 8.07 8.94 10.52
N ILE A 83 7.33 8.66 9.45
CA ILE A 83 7.45 7.40 8.71
C ILE A 83 8.72 7.41 7.86
N ALA A 84 8.99 8.52 7.17
CA ALA A 84 10.15 8.68 6.32
C ALA A 84 11.48 8.50 7.07
N LEU A 85 11.58 9.03 8.30
CA LEU A 85 12.76 8.84 9.17
C LEU A 85 13.01 7.38 9.57
N GLY A 86 11.96 6.55 9.62
CA GLY A 86 12.05 5.12 9.94
C GLY A 86 12.49 4.24 8.75
N ILE A 87 12.39 4.77 7.52
CA ILE A 87 12.74 4.06 6.29
C ILE A 87 14.25 4.20 6.05
N THR A 88 15.02 3.23 6.56
CA THR A 88 16.49 3.22 6.46
C THR A 88 17.02 2.37 5.29
N SER A 89 16.14 1.69 4.55
CA SER A 89 16.53 0.79 3.46
C SER A 89 15.37 0.56 2.49
N PHE A 90 15.69 0.12 1.28
CA PHE A 90 14.69 -0.21 0.26
C PHE A 90 13.75 -1.35 0.69
N SER A 91 14.25 -2.34 1.44
CA SER A 91 13.41 -3.43 1.98
C SER A 91 12.39 -2.91 3.00
N LYS A 92 12.80 -2.00 3.91
CA LYS A 92 11.87 -1.33 4.83
C LYS A 92 10.86 -0.45 4.11
N LEU A 93 11.27 0.24 3.02
CA LEU A 93 10.34 1.02 2.19
C LEU A 93 9.24 0.11 1.62
N ILE A 94 9.62 -0.99 0.99
CA ILE A 94 8.67 -1.97 0.44
C ILE A 94 7.77 -2.50 1.55
N PHE A 95 8.33 -2.99 2.65
CA PHE A 95 7.56 -3.56 3.74
C PHE A 95 6.55 -2.56 4.34
N THR A 96 6.98 -1.31 4.54
CA THR A 96 6.12 -0.22 5.03
C THR A 96 4.99 0.08 4.03
N TYR A 97 5.30 0.11 2.73
CA TYR A 97 4.31 0.28 1.66
C TYR A 97 3.24 -0.82 1.69
N PHE A 98 3.64 -2.09 1.83
CA PHE A 98 2.71 -3.23 1.91
C PHE A 98 1.78 -3.11 3.13
N ILE A 99 2.31 -2.72 4.29
CA ILE A 99 1.51 -2.56 5.50
C ILE A 99 0.53 -1.41 5.38
N LEU A 100 0.98 -0.24 4.90
CA LEU A 100 0.10 0.91 4.68
C LEU A 100 -0.98 0.62 3.63
N SER A 101 -0.66 -0.20 2.63
CA SER A 101 -1.60 -0.62 1.58
C SER A 101 -2.57 -1.70 2.04
N TYR A 102 -2.24 -2.47 3.08
CA TYR A 102 -2.98 -3.66 3.48
C TYR A 102 -4.48 -3.44 3.71
N PRO A 103 -4.97 -2.41 4.42
CA PRO A 103 -6.41 -2.26 4.65
C PRO A 103 -7.17 -1.98 3.36
N PHE A 104 -6.55 -1.26 2.41
CA PHE A 104 -7.13 -0.99 1.09
C PHE A 104 -7.17 -2.24 0.24
N VAL A 105 -6.08 -2.99 0.18
CA VAL A 105 -6.04 -4.26 -0.54
C VAL A 105 -7.03 -5.24 0.07
N ALA A 106 -7.15 -5.27 1.39
CA ALA A 106 -8.11 -6.11 2.08
C ALA A 106 -9.55 -5.82 1.66
N MET A 107 -9.91 -4.54 1.63
CA MET A 107 -11.21 -4.10 1.14
C MET A 107 -11.40 -4.42 -0.34
N ALA A 108 -10.41 -4.17 -1.19
CA ALA A 108 -10.46 -4.49 -2.61
C ALA A 108 -10.69 -5.99 -2.85
N LEU A 109 -9.99 -6.86 -2.10
CA LEU A 109 -10.16 -8.31 -2.20
C LEU A 109 -11.52 -8.78 -1.71
N VAL A 110 -12.06 -8.20 -0.64
CA VAL A 110 -13.44 -8.48 -0.18
C VAL A 110 -14.46 -8.11 -1.26
N LEU A 111 -14.35 -6.92 -1.86
CA LEU A 111 -15.23 -6.49 -2.94
C LEU A 111 -15.07 -7.39 -4.18
N LYS A 112 -13.84 -7.78 -4.52
CA LYS A 112 -13.56 -8.71 -5.63
C LYS A 112 -14.19 -10.08 -5.38
N ARG A 113 -14.14 -10.59 -4.14
CA ARG A 113 -14.79 -11.84 -3.75
C ARG A 113 -16.30 -11.80 -3.97
N LEU A 114 -16.97 -10.71 -3.59
CA LEU A 114 -18.40 -10.52 -3.86
C LEU A 114 -18.70 -10.45 -5.36
N MET A 115 -17.85 -9.77 -6.12
CA MET A 115 -18.02 -9.67 -7.57
C MET A 115 -17.91 -11.04 -8.25
N LEU A 116 -16.97 -11.89 -7.83
CA LEU A 116 -16.83 -13.25 -8.34
C LEU A 116 -18.03 -14.14 -7.95
N GLU A 117 -18.59 -13.94 -6.75
CA GLU A 117 -19.83 -14.62 -6.35
C GLU A 117 -21.00 -14.25 -7.28
N TYR A 118 -21.14 -12.97 -7.65
CA TYR A 118 -22.19 -12.54 -8.58
C TYR A 118 -21.96 -13.06 -10.01
N PHE A 119 -20.71 -13.15 -10.47
CA PHE A 119 -20.43 -13.82 -11.74
C PHE A 119 -20.84 -15.30 -11.69
N HIS A 120 -20.55 -16.01 -10.60
CA HIS A 120 -20.98 -17.39 -10.41
C HIS A 120 -22.51 -17.53 -10.38
N GLU A 121 -23.22 -16.69 -9.60
CA GLU A 121 -24.69 -16.73 -9.51
C GLU A 121 -25.38 -16.69 -10.86
N VAL A 122 -24.82 -15.92 -11.80
CA VAL A 122 -25.40 -15.74 -13.13
C VAL A 122 -24.89 -16.77 -14.14
N SER A 123 -23.60 -17.12 -14.08
CA SER A 123 -22.95 -18.00 -15.06
C SER A 123 -23.07 -19.50 -14.74
N GLY A 124 -23.21 -19.84 -13.45
CA GLY A 124 -23.02 -21.19 -12.93
C GLY A 124 -21.56 -21.69 -12.97
N GLU A 125 -20.59 -20.83 -13.28
CA GLU A 125 -19.19 -21.24 -13.47
C GLU A 125 -18.44 -21.33 -12.14
N GLU A 126 -17.99 -22.54 -11.80
CA GLU A 126 -17.35 -22.89 -10.52
C GLU A 126 -15.97 -22.26 -10.33
N ASN A 127 -15.26 -21.92 -11.42
CA ASN A 127 -13.95 -21.30 -11.31
C ASN A 127 -13.99 -19.92 -10.64
N PHE A 128 -15.12 -19.20 -10.71
CA PHE A 128 -15.29 -17.95 -9.96
C PHE A 128 -15.38 -18.19 -8.45
N LEU A 129 -16.03 -19.28 -8.00
CA LEU A 129 -16.05 -19.65 -6.57
C LEU A 129 -14.67 -20.06 -6.08
N LYS A 130 -13.92 -20.82 -6.88
CA LYS A 130 -12.52 -21.17 -6.54
C LYS A 130 -11.65 -19.93 -6.43
N ALA A 131 -11.73 -19.01 -7.38
CA ALA A 131 -11.02 -17.73 -7.32
C ALA A 131 -11.41 -16.95 -6.03
N ARG A 132 -12.70 -16.89 -5.70
CA ARG A 132 -13.22 -16.25 -4.48
C ARG A 132 -12.62 -16.84 -3.20
N GLU A 133 -12.44 -18.15 -3.14
CA GLU A 133 -11.84 -18.83 -1.98
C GLU A 133 -10.34 -18.57 -1.89
N ILE A 134 -9.62 -18.65 -3.01
CA ILE A 134 -8.18 -18.39 -3.09
C ILE A 134 -7.86 -16.95 -2.65
N LEU A 135 -8.69 -15.97 -3.02
CA LEU A 135 -8.54 -14.58 -2.60
C LEU A 135 -8.60 -14.39 -1.08
N LEU A 136 -9.28 -15.27 -0.34
CA LEU A 136 -9.29 -15.20 1.12
C LEU A 136 -7.92 -15.58 1.70
N TYR A 137 -7.22 -16.56 1.12
CA TYR A 137 -5.87 -16.90 1.53
C TYR A 137 -4.86 -15.81 1.13
N ALA A 138 -5.03 -15.25 -0.08
CA ALA A 138 -4.22 -14.13 -0.56
C ALA A 138 -4.26 -12.94 0.41
N LEU A 139 -5.45 -12.66 0.93
CA LEU A 139 -5.69 -11.60 1.90
C LEU A 139 -4.94 -11.79 3.23
N PHE A 140 -5.00 -12.98 3.84
CA PHE A 140 -4.31 -13.22 5.12
C PHE A 140 -2.79 -13.20 4.97
N LEU A 141 -2.29 -13.62 3.81
CA LEU A 141 -0.86 -13.70 3.53
C LEU A 141 -0.30 -12.47 2.81
N TYR A 142 -1.12 -11.45 2.55
CA TYR A 142 -0.69 -10.23 1.86
C TYR A 142 0.49 -9.52 2.56
N PRO A 143 0.51 -9.36 3.90
CA PRO A 143 1.61 -8.68 4.59
C PRO A 143 2.99 -9.32 4.40
N VAL A 144 3.06 -10.60 4.00
CA VAL A 144 4.30 -11.35 3.81
C VAL A 144 4.66 -11.58 2.33
N ILE A 145 4.13 -10.77 1.41
CA ILE A 145 4.33 -10.84 -0.06
C ILE A 145 3.74 -12.11 -0.72
N ILE A 146 3.75 -13.26 -0.04
CA ILE A 146 3.18 -14.53 -0.49
C ILE A 146 1.71 -14.37 -0.92
N GLY A 147 0.95 -13.53 -0.22
CA GLY A 147 -0.43 -13.23 -0.59
C GLY A 147 -0.58 -12.64 -1.99
N GLY A 148 0.41 -11.86 -2.47
CA GLY A 148 0.45 -11.37 -3.85
C GLY A 148 0.50 -12.52 -4.86
N ILE A 149 1.35 -13.51 -4.64
CA ILE A 149 1.48 -14.70 -5.50
C ILE A 149 0.17 -15.51 -5.51
N ILE A 150 -0.44 -15.71 -4.35
CA ILE A 150 -1.74 -16.40 -4.24
C ILE A 150 -2.84 -15.61 -4.97
N GLY A 151 -2.79 -14.27 -4.91
CA GLY A 151 -3.67 -13.39 -5.68
C GLY A 151 -3.57 -13.61 -7.19
N ILE A 152 -2.36 -13.86 -7.72
CA ILE A 152 -2.16 -14.21 -9.14
C ILE A 152 -2.87 -15.51 -9.48
N VAL A 153 -2.74 -16.53 -8.62
CA VAL A 153 -3.43 -17.81 -8.82
C VAL A 153 -4.95 -17.61 -8.88
N ALA A 154 -5.51 -16.75 -8.01
CA ALA A 154 -6.92 -16.42 -8.08
C ALA A 154 -7.31 -15.73 -9.40
N LEU A 155 -6.49 -14.82 -9.92
CA LEU A 155 -6.71 -14.19 -11.23
C LEU A 155 -6.68 -15.20 -12.38
N VAL A 156 -5.84 -16.24 -12.30
CA VAL A 156 -5.83 -17.33 -13.28
C VAL A 156 -7.15 -18.11 -13.24
N TYR A 157 -7.67 -18.43 -12.05
CA TYR A 157 -8.98 -19.08 -11.94
C TYR A 157 -10.11 -18.18 -12.45
N GLU A 158 -10.08 -16.88 -12.17
CA GLU A 158 -11.01 -15.91 -12.73
C GLU A 158 -10.95 -15.89 -14.27
N LEU A 159 -9.75 -15.88 -14.85
CA LEU A 159 -9.54 -15.92 -16.29
C LEU A 159 -10.13 -17.18 -16.92
N ILE A 160 -9.92 -18.34 -16.29
CA ILE A 160 -10.54 -19.62 -16.70
C ILE A 160 -12.06 -19.53 -16.58
N GLY A 161 -12.58 -18.90 -15.53
CA GLY A 161 -14.00 -18.63 -15.35
C GLY A 161 -14.59 -17.85 -16.51
N TYR A 162 -13.97 -16.73 -16.90
CA TYR A 162 -14.40 -15.98 -18.08
C TYR A 162 -14.34 -16.81 -19.35
N LYS A 163 -13.30 -17.60 -19.56
CA LYS A 163 -13.17 -18.46 -20.75
C LYS A 163 -14.29 -19.51 -20.84
N ASN A 164 -14.70 -20.09 -19.72
CA ASN A 164 -15.65 -21.20 -19.68
C ASN A 164 -17.11 -20.75 -19.49
N MET A 165 -17.32 -19.49 -19.14
CA MET A 165 -18.63 -18.89 -19.03
C MET A 165 -19.50 -19.14 -20.28
N PRO A 166 -20.82 -19.43 -20.14
CA PRO A 166 -21.71 -19.62 -21.29
C PRO A 166 -21.82 -18.35 -22.14
N GLU A 167 -22.09 -18.51 -23.44
CA GLU A 167 -22.23 -17.38 -24.36
C GLU A 167 -23.54 -16.62 -24.21
N ALA A 168 -24.53 -17.20 -23.53
CA ALA A 168 -25.79 -16.56 -23.23
C ALA A 168 -26.26 -16.89 -21.82
N VAL A 169 -26.69 -15.86 -21.08
CA VAL A 169 -27.11 -15.96 -19.68
C VAL A 169 -28.49 -15.35 -19.49
N THR A 170 -29.20 -15.78 -18.45
CA THR A 170 -30.44 -15.14 -18.04
C THR A 170 -30.11 -13.87 -17.25
N PRO A 171 -30.61 -12.69 -17.64
CA PRO A 171 -30.43 -11.47 -16.86
C PRO A 171 -30.87 -11.66 -15.42
N HIS A 172 -30.09 -11.13 -14.49
CA HIS A 172 -30.38 -11.19 -13.07
C HIS A 172 -30.56 -9.76 -12.56
N PRO A 173 -31.81 -9.31 -12.32
CA PRO A 173 -32.02 -7.95 -11.83
C PRO A 173 -31.31 -7.80 -10.48
N GLY A 174 -30.46 -6.78 -10.40
CA GLY A 174 -29.55 -6.58 -9.28
C GLY A 174 -30.29 -6.58 -7.94
N LYS A 175 -29.83 -7.42 -7.01
CA LYS A 175 -30.21 -7.36 -5.59
C LYS A 175 -29.30 -6.40 -4.84
N GLU A 176 -29.69 -6.00 -3.63
CA GLU A 176 -28.83 -5.23 -2.75
C GLU A 176 -27.51 -5.98 -2.48
N ILE A 177 -26.39 -5.26 -2.55
CA ILE A 177 -25.08 -5.80 -2.25
C ILE A 177 -25.02 -5.99 -0.73
N THR A 178 -25.02 -7.24 -0.28
CA THR A 178 -24.97 -7.57 1.15
C THR A 178 -23.57 -8.02 1.54
N LEU A 179 -23.01 -7.37 2.56
CA LEU A 179 -21.78 -7.82 3.20
C LEU A 179 -22.15 -8.85 4.27
N LYS A 180 -21.63 -10.07 4.16
CA LYS A 180 -21.81 -11.08 5.22
C LYS A 180 -20.86 -10.74 6.38
N GLY A 181 -21.18 -11.23 7.58
CA GLY A 181 -20.42 -10.90 8.80
C GLY A 181 -18.93 -11.29 8.74
N ARG A 182 -18.59 -12.34 7.97
CA ARG A 182 -17.21 -12.78 7.75
C ARG A 182 -16.38 -11.72 7.03
N GLU A 183 -16.94 -11.12 5.98
CA GLU A 183 -16.31 -10.03 5.22
C GLU A 183 -16.10 -8.80 6.10
N PHE A 184 -17.10 -8.43 6.91
CA PHE A 184 -16.96 -7.31 7.85
C PHE A 184 -15.85 -7.57 8.89
N ALA A 185 -15.85 -8.74 9.54
CA ALA A 185 -14.82 -9.12 10.50
C ALA A 185 -13.41 -9.09 9.89
N THR A 186 -13.31 -9.45 8.61
CA THR A 186 -12.05 -9.43 7.86
C THR A 186 -11.52 -8.00 7.66
N LEU A 187 -12.41 -7.03 7.37
CA LEU A 187 -12.03 -5.62 7.24
C LEU A 187 -11.58 -5.01 8.57
N VAL A 188 -12.30 -5.33 9.65
CA VAL A 188 -11.90 -4.89 11.00
C VAL A 188 -10.57 -5.51 11.38
N GLY A 189 -10.40 -6.80 11.11
CA GLY A 189 -9.15 -7.53 11.34
C GLY A 189 -7.96 -6.94 10.58
N SER A 190 -8.12 -6.59 9.30
CA SER A 190 -7.04 -6.00 8.50
C SER A 190 -6.62 -4.62 9.02
N LEU A 191 -7.57 -3.79 9.46
CA LEU A 191 -7.28 -2.52 10.11
C LEU A 191 -6.50 -2.71 11.42
N LEU A 192 -6.93 -3.62 12.29
CA LEU A 192 -6.25 -3.90 13.56
C LEU A 192 -4.82 -4.42 13.33
N ILE A 193 -4.64 -5.38 12.41
CA ILE A 193 -3.32 -5.90 12.04
C ILE A 193 -2.45 -4.77 11.50
N THR A 194 -2.99 -3.90 10.63
CA THR A 194 -2.26 -2.74 10.09
C THR A 194 -1.78 -1.82 11.20
N LEU A 195 -2.65 -1.48 12.16
CA LEU A 195 -2.28 -0.62 13.29
C LEU A 195 -1.20 -1.25 14.18
N ILE A 196 -1.31 -2.55 14.47
CA ILE A 196 -0.30 -3.29 15.25
C ILE A 196 1.05 -3.29 14.53
N LEU A 197 1.06 -3.58 13.22
CA LEU A 197 2.28 -3.61 12.43
C LEU A 197 2.90 -2.21 12.28
N LEU A 198 2.08 -1.18 12.08
CA LEU A 198 2.55 0.21 12.05
C LEU A 198 3.16 0.63 13.39
N TYR A 199 2.53 0.25 14.50
CA TYR A 199 3.07 0.53 15.84
C TYR A 199 4.44 -0.13 16.08
N ALA A 200 4.71 -1.27 15.44
CA ALA A 200 5.99 -1.95 15.52
C ALA A 200 7.09 -1.32 14.64
N ILE A 201 6.72 -0.62 13.56
CA ILE A 201 7.67 -0.10 12.56
C ILE A 201 7.97 1.38 12.76
N ILE A 202 6.97 2.16 13.19
CA ILE A 202 7.15 3.60 13.39
C ILE A 202 8.19 3.78 14.50
N PRO A 203 9.30 4.51 14.23
CA PRO A 203 10.33 4.71 15.23
C PRO A 203 9.75 5.46 16.44
N LYS A 204 10.04 4.93 17.63
CA LYS A 204 9.68 5.55 18.90
C LYS A 204 10.89 6.29 19.43
N TYR A 205 10.68 7.53 19.82
CA TYR A 205 11.68 8.39 20.46
C TYR A 205 11.17 8.72 21.85
N ASP A 206 12.06 8.70 22.84
CA ASP A 206 11.73 8.95 24.23
C ASP A 206 11.61 10.46 24.50
N PHE A 207 12.37 11.27 23.76
CA PHE A 207 12.32 12.72 23.86
C PHE A 207 12.64 13.39 22.52
N LYS A 208 12.22 14.66 22.42
CA LYS A 208 12.47 15.54 21.29
C LYS A 208 13.03 16.86 21.81
N VAL A 209 14.16 17.30 21.28
CA VAL A 209 14.75 18.62 21.54
C VAL A 209 14.69 19.42 20.25
N GLU A 210 14.30 20.69 20.33
CA GLU A 210 14.16 21.58 19.17
C GLU A 210 14.80 22.92 19.50
N LYS A 211 15.73 23.37 18.65
CA LYS A 211 16.34 24.69 18.76
C LYS A 211 16.66 25.21 17.37
N ASN A 212 16.22 26.44 17.09
CA ASN A 212 16.34 27.06 15.77
C ASN A 212 15.75 26.14 14.67
N ASN A 213 16.52 25.86 13.63
CA ASN A 213 16.12 25.00 12.51
C ASN A 213 16.55 23.53 12.69
N VAL A 214 16.87 23.11 13.92
CA VAL A 214 17.39 21.77 14.20
C VAL A 214 16.53 21.06 15.22
N ARG A 215 16.11 19.83 14.88
CA ARG A 215 15.41 18.91 15.78
C ARG A 215 16.28 17.70 16.07
N PHE A 216 16.30 17.27 17.32
CA PHE A 216 16.86 16.00 17.73
C PHE A 216 15.76 15.09 18.27
N TYR A 217 15.67 13.89 17.72
CA TYR A 217 14.82 12.82 18.19
C TYR A 217 15.69 11.76 18.87
N GLY A 218 15.59 11.62 20.19
CA GLY A 218 16.44 10.73 20.98
C GLY A 218 15.68 9.50 21.50
N LYS A 219 16.32 8.34 21.48
CA LYS A 219 15.85 7.08 22.09
C LYS A 219 16.94 6.50 22.99
N LEU A 220 16.58 6.21 24.23
CA LEU A 220 17.46 5.60 25.22
C LEU A 220 17.70 4.13 24.87
N SER A 221 18.99 3.77 24.74
CA SER A 221 19.46 2.44 24.34
C SER A 221 20.59 2.02 25.28
N GLY A 222 20.23 1.66 26.51
CA GLY A 222 21.20 1.30 27.56
C GLY A 222 22.05 2.50 28.00
N GLU A 223 23.36 2.43 27.72
CA GLU A 223 24.34 3.49 28.02
C GLU A 223 24.39 4.59 26.95
N PHE A 224 23.72 4.39 25.82
CA PHE A 224 23.70 5.31 24.69
C PHE A 224 22.32 5.91 24.46
N VAL A 225 22.28 7.03 23.76
CA VAL A 225 21.10 7.66 23.18
C VAL A 225 21.25 7.55 21.67
N ASP A 226 20.42 6.72 21.04
CA ASP A 226 20.32 6.65 19.60
C ASP A 226 19.44 7.81 19.12
N GLY A 227 20.01 8.64 18.25
CA GLY A 227 19.48 9.95 17.94
C GLY A 227 19.37 10.22 16.45
N ILE A 228 18.39 11.04 16.08
CA ILE A 228 18.29 11.58 14.73
C ILE A 228 18.22 13.11 14.81
N ILE A 229 19.22 13.76 14.23
CA ILE A 229 19.26 15.21 14.04
C ILE A 229 18.66 15.53 12.66
N VAL A 230 17.69 16.43 12.62
CA VAL A 230 16.99 16.86 11.40
C VAL A 230 17.15 18.36 11.26
N TYR A 231 17.66 18.81 10.12
CA TYR A 231 17.61 20.22 9.73
C TYR A 231 16.30 20.51 9.02
N GLU A 232 15.49 21.42 9.55
CA GLU A 232 14.09 21.59 9.17
C GLU A 232 13.87 22.23 7.79
N LYS A 233 14.78 23.10 7.37
CA LYS A 233 14.65 23.79 6.09
C LYS A 233 15.11 22.89 4.94
N PRO A 234 14.51 23.03 3.74
CA PRO A 234 14.97 22.35 2.54
C PRO A 234 16.46 22.66 2.31
N CYS A 235 17.26 21.60 2.13
CA CYS A 235 18.70 21.74 1.96
C CYS A 235 19.12 21.26 0.57
N PRO A 236 19.50 22.16 -0.37
CA PRO A 236 19.97 21.74 -1.70
C PRO A 236 21.33 21.04 -1.64
N GLY A 237 22.19 21.39 -0.66
CA GLY A 237 23.52 20.80 -0.45
C GLY A 237 23.68 20.19 0.94
N VAL A 238 24.77 20.56 1.61
CA VAL A 238 25.06 20.23 3.02
C VAL A 238 24.68 21.45 3.87
N CYS A 239 23.78 21.25 4.84
CA CYS A 239 23.35 22.27 5.80
C CYS A 239 23.87 21.96 7.20
N ILE A 240 23.91 20.69 7.60
CA ILE A 240 24.64 20.22 8.78
C ILE A 240 26.04 19.84 8.31
N ARG A 241 27.02 20.66 8.67
CA ARG A 241 28.43 20.42 8.33
C ARG A 241 29.06 19.42 9.27
N ASP A 242 28.80 19.57 10.56
CA ASP A 242 29.46 18.81 11.63
C ASP A 242 28.53 18.68 12.83
N VAL A 243 28.70 17.60 13.58
CA VAL A 243 28.03 17.33 14.85
C VAL A 243 29.10 16.99 15.86
N ILE A 244 29.24 17.84 16.88
CA ILE A 244 30.27 17.74 17.90
C ILE A 244 29.62 17.35 19.22
N VAL A 245 30.17 16.32 19.86
CA VAL A 245 29.75 15.80 21.16
C VAL A 245 30.99 15.59 22.01
N ASP A 246 31.01 16.12 23.24
CA ASP A 246 32.18 16.08 24.14
C ASP A 246 33.50 16.58 23.50
N ASN A 247 33.41 17.58 22.61
CA ASN A 247 34.49 18.15 21.81
C ASN A 247 35.08 17.22 20.71
N GLU A 248 34.44 16.09 20.43
CA GLU A 248 34.79 15.21 19.31
C GLU A 248 33.73 15.33 18.20
N SER A 249 34.19 15.41 16.94
CA SER A 249 33.30 15.31 15.78
C SER A 249 32.87 13.86 15.63
N ILE A 250 31.56 13.62 15.74
CA ILE A 250 30.96 12.29 15.61
C ILE A 250 30.28 12.09 14.25
N TYR A 251 30.38 13.08 13.36
CA TYR A 251 29.76 13.04 12.05
C TYR A 251 30.70 13.59 10.96
N GLU A 252 31.26 12.66 10.19
CA GLU A 252 31.80 12.88 8.85
C GLU A 252 31.11 11.89 7.89
N GLY A 253 29.79 12.00 7.77
CA GLY A 253 28.96 11.05 7.03
C GLY A 253 28.51 11.54 5.64
N PRO A 254 28.08 10.63 4.75
CA PRO A 254 27.45 11.00 3.49
C PRO A 254 26.11 11.72 3.72
N LEU A 255 25.73 12.57 2.76
CA LEU A 255 24.51 13.37 2.80
C LEU A 255 23.24 12.48 2.75
N GLU A 256 22.63 12.18 3.90
CA GLU A 256 21.29 11.57 3.97
C GLU A 256 20.23 12.67 3.91
N LYS A 257 19.25 12.52 3.00
CA LYS A 257 18.10 13.42 2.88
C LYS A 257 16.79 12.67 3.00
N VAL A 258 15.89 13.20 3.81
CA VAL A 258 14.53 12.70 3.99
C VAL A 258 13.57 13.85 3.72
N ASN A 259 12.74 13.73 2.68
CA ASN A 259 11.79 14.78 2.26
C ASN A 259 12.45 16.16 2.06
N GLY A 260 13.65 16.19 1.48
CA GLY A 260 14.40 17.42 1.22
C GLY A 260 15.11 18.02 2.45
N LYS A 261 14.95 17.42 3.63
CA LYS A 261 15.64 17.78 4.87
C LYS A 261 16.90 16.94 5.03
N GLN A 262 18.00 17.55 5.51
CA GLN A 262 19.18 16.78 5.86
C GLN A 262 18.96 16.09 7.21
N VAL A 263 19.33 14.82 7.27
CA VAL A 263 19.20 13.97 8.45
C VAL A 263 20.56 13.42 8.82
N VAL A 264 20.88 13.44 10.12
CA VAL A 264 22.10 12.85 10.67
C VAL A 264 21.71 11.89 11.79
N ARG A 265 22.09 10.62 11.64
CA ARG A 265 21.86 9.59 12.66
C ARG A 265 23.11 9.47 13.53
N VAL A 266 22.93 9.58 14.83
CA VAL A 266 24.03 9.56 15.82
C VAL A 266 23.72 8.55 16.92
N SER A 267 24.77 8.04 17.56
CA SER A 267 24.66 7.30 18.81
C SER A 267 25.63 7.93 19.79
N ILE A 268 25.11 8.48 20.89
CA ILE A 268 25.88 9.30 21.83
C ILE A 268 25.81 8.74 23.25
N PRO A 269 26.86 8.84 24.07
CA PRO A 269 26.79 8.40 25.46
C PRO A 269 25.69 9.16 26.23
N ARG A 270 24.94 8.47 27.09
CA ARG A 270 23.84 9.06 27.88
C ARG A 270 24.28 10.17 28.84
N LYS A 271 25.58 10.25 29.16
CA LYS A 271 26.16 11.29 30.03
C LYS A 271 26.28 12.64 29.34
N VAL A 272 26.22 12.67 28.01
CA VAL A 272 26.28 13.89 27.20
C VAL A 272 25.08 14.75 27.53
N LYS A 273 25.33 16.03 27.83
CA LYS A 273 24.28 17.02 28.11
C LYS A 273 24.01 17.96 26.95
N GLU A 274 24.96 18.08 26.03
CA GLU A 274 24.91 19.05 24.95
C GLU A 274 25.41 18.44 23.64
N ILE A 275 24.68 18.71 22.55
CA ILE A 275 25.09 18.41 21.18
C ILE A 275 25.28 19.72 20.43
N LYS A 276 26.46 19.92 19.85
CA LYS A 276 26.76 21.10 19.03
C LYS A 276 26.60 20.75 17.56
N VAL A 277 25.64 21.38 16.89
CA VAL A 277 25.36 21.18 15.47
C VAL A 277 25.85 22.40 14.70
N ILE A 278 26.83 22.19 13.82
CA ILE A 278 27.44 23.26 13.05
C ILE A 278 26.76 23.36 11.69
N LEU A 279 26.07 24.48 11.47
CA LEU A 279 25.32 24.74 10.25
C LEU A 279 26.12 25.56 9.24
N VAL A 280 26.01 25.20 7.97
CA VAL A 280 26.62 25.98 6.87
C VAL A 280 25.89 27.32 6.73
N GLY A 281 26.58 28.42 7.01
CA GLY A 281 26.06 29.78 6.87
C GLY A 281 25.11 30.27 7.98
N GLU A 282 24.64 29.38 8.87
CA GLU A 282 23.78 29.76 10.02
C GLU A 282 24.49 29.68 11.39
N GLY A 283 25.74 29.18 11.44
CA GLY A 283 26.53 29.14 12.68
C GLY A 283 26.29 27.89 13.54
N GLU A 284 26.50 27.99 14.85
CA GLU A 284 26.40 26.88 15.80
C GLU A 284 25.02 26.82 16.48
N VAL A 285 24.45 25.62 16.59
CA VAL A 285 23.22 25.34 17.35
C VAL A 285 23.53 24.33 18.45
N ILE A 286 23.33 24.72 19.70
CA ILE A 286 23.59 23.88 20.88
C ILE A 286 22.27 23.28 21.38
N LEU A 287 22.10 21.97 21.24
CA LEU A 287 20.94 21.22 21.73
C LEU A 287 21.22 20.68 23.13
N GLU A 288 20.37 21.03 24.10
CA GLU A 288 20.47 20.54 25.48
C GLU A 288 19.64 19.25 25.64
N LEU A 289 20.27 18.19 26.10
CA LEU A 289 19.64 16.88 26.30
C LEU A 289 19.07 16.75 27.72
N PRO A 290 17.90 16.10 27.87
CA PRO A 290 17.26 15.87 29.17
C PRO A 290 17.98 14.83 30.04
#